data_AF-A0A1B9L2J0-F1
#
_entry.id   AF-A0A1B9L2J0-F1
#
_cell.length_a   1.000
_cell.length_b   1.000
_cell.length_c   1.000
_cell.angle_alpha   90.00
_cell.angle_beta   90.00
_cell.angle_gamma   90.00
#
_symmetry.space_group_name_H-M   'P 1'
#
loop_
_entity.id
_entity.type
_entity.pdbx_description
1 polymer ?
#
loop_
_entity_poly.entity_id
_entity_poly.type
_entity_poly.pdbx_seq_one_letter_code
_entity_poly.pdbx_strand_id
1 'polypeptide(L)'
;MTKDDALNFLLRHQPMPCDKDLTQDIINKYDDVRKFFIKNPDRKAIELFLRSFGEGDGWGVYQLVEDFFYQCCNIDVKKEIQKVLEDITIPDSIRYWVTQIAAAFSDEILRNGLQVSLQSKNIDIRDAAKVAINQLDEYKKKN
;
A
#
# COMPACT_ATOMS: atom_id res chain seq x y z
N MET A 1 8.24 -4.95 -21.45
CA MET A 1 7.51 -5.75 -20.45
C MET A 1 6.04 -5.78 -20.84
N THR A 2 5.41 -6.94 -20.83
CA THR A 2 3.96 -7.05 -21.06
C THR A 2 3.18 -6.87 -19.75
N LYS A 3 1.87 -6.66 -19.85
CA LYS A 3 0.99 -6.61 -18.67
C LYS A 3 1.03 -7.91 -17.87
N ASP A 4 1.03 -9.05 -18.55
CA ASP A 4 1.07 -10.36 -17.89
C ASP A 4 2.39 -10.59 -17.16
N ASP A 5 3.52 -10.18 -17.75
CA ASP A 5 4.82 -10.23 -17.06
C ASP A 5 4.81 -9.38 -15.77
N ALA A 6 4.22 -8.19 -15.85
CA ALA A 6 4.16 -7.26 -14.72
C ALA A 6 3.26 -7.78 -13.60
N LEU A 7 2.07 -8.31 -13.93
CA LEU A 7 1.17 -8.93 -12.97
C LEU A 7 1.80 -10.19 -12.35
N ASN A 8 2.43 -11.04 -13.16
CA ASN A 8 3.11 -12.24 -12.69
C ASN A 8 4.27 -11.92 -11.74
N PHE A 9 4.98 -10.81 -11.97
CA PHE A 9 6.01 -10.36 -11.05
C PHE A 9 5.41 -10.01 -9.68
N LEU A 10 4.36 -9.19 -9.64
CA LEU A 10 3.72 -8.83 -8.37
C LEU A 10 3.14 -10.06 -7.66
N LEU A 11 2.47 -10.97 -8.38
CA LEU A 11 1.89 -12.19 -7.81
C LEU A 11 2.91 -13.08 -7.10
N ARG A 12 4.17 -13.09 -7.55
CA ARG A 12 5.25 -13.86 -6.92
C ARG A 12 5.85 -13.19 -5.68
N HIS A 13 5.56 -11.91 -5.46
CA HIS A 13 6.14 -11.09 -4.40
C HIS A 13 5.02 -10.46 -3.55
N GLN A 14 4.39 -11.31 -2.72
CA GLN A 14 3.26 -10.98 -1.86
C GLN A 14 3.55 -11.44 -0.41
N PRO A 15 4.55 -10.87 0.29
CA PRO A 15 5.25 -9.63 -0.01
C PRO A 15 6.60 -9.81 -0.75
N MET A 16 7.22 -8.70 -1.10
CA MET A 16 8.64 -8.62 -1.49
C MET A 16 9.56 -9.04 -0.32
N PRO A 17 10.82 -9.45 -0.59
CA PRO A 17 11.81 -9.72 0.45
C PRO A 17 12.04 -8.52 1.36
N CYS A 18 12.54 -8.77 2.58
CA CYS A 18 12.98 -7.69 3.46
C CYS A 18 14.24 -7.00 2.88
N ASP A 19 14.52 -5.76 3.28
CA ASP A 19 15.64 -4.98 2.76
C ASP A 19 17.02 -5.67 2.88
N LYS A 20 17.18 -6.60 3.84
CA LYS A 20 18.43 -7.38 4.03
C LYS A 20 18.61 -8.47 2.97
N ASP A 21 17.51 -9.02 2.48
CA ASP A 21 17.48 -10.09 1.46
C ASP A 21 17.15 -9.55 0.07
N LEU A 22 16.86 -8.25 -0.02
CA LEU A 22 16.55 -7.56 -1.26
C LEU A 22 17.80 -7.47 -2.14
N THR A 23 17.64 -7.78 -3.42
CA THR A 23 18.70 -7.63 -4.43
C THR A 23 18.39 -6.47 -5.36
N GLN A 24 19.44 -5.90 -5.95
CA GLN A 24 19.31 -4.81 -6.92
C GLN A 24 18.41 -5.19 -8.10
N ASP A 25 18.53 -6.43 -8.60
CA ASP A 25 17.73 -6.91 -9.73
C ASP A 25 16.24 -6.98 -9.39
N ILE A 26 15.90 -7.47 -8.20
CA ILE A 26 14.50 -7.58 -7.74
C ILE A 26 13.89 -6.19 -7.59
N ILE A 27 14.58 -5.25 -6.92
CA ILE A 27 14.01 -3.93 -6.67
C ILE A 27 13.94 -3.06 -7.94
N ASN A 28 14.94 -3.16 -8.83
CA ASN A 28 14.88 -2.53 -10.14
C ASN A 28 13.68 -3.05 -10.94
N LYS A 29 13.44 -4.37 -10.90
CA LYS A 29 12.30 -4.97 -11.58
C LYS A 29 10.97 -4.51 -10.98
N TYR A 30 10.88 -4.40 -9.66
CA TYR A 30 9.70 -3.87 -8.99
C TYR A 30 9.42 -2.41 -9.38
N ASP A 31 10.46 -1.57 -9.45
CA ASP A 31 10.32 -0.18 -9.91
C ASP A 31 9.92 -0.09 -11.40
N ASP A 32 10.46 -0.95 -12.26
CA ASP A 32 10.02 -1.06 -13.65
C ASP A 32 8.54 -1.45 -13.76
N VAL A 33 8.08 -2.39 -12.93
CA VAL A 33 6.67 -2.82 -12.84
C VAL A 33 5.77 -1.67 -12.39
N ARG A 34 6.18 -0.92 -11.37
CA ARG A 34 5.51 0.31 -10.92
C ARG A 34 5.41 1.34 -12.04
N LYS A 35 6.53 1.68 -12.68
CA LYS A 35 6.58 2.63 -13.81
C LYS A 35 5.72 2.20 -14.99
N PHE A 36 5.62 0.90 -15.25
CA PHE A 36 4.74 0.37 -16.29
C PHE A 36 3.27 0.59 -15.96
N PHE A 37 2.83 0.29 -14.73
CA PHE A 37 1.44 0.47 -14.32
C PHE A 37 1.04 1.93 -14.12
N ILE A 38 1.98 2.84 -13.83
CA ILE A 38 1.73 4.30 -13.91
C ILE A 38 1.26 4.68 -15.31
N LYS A 39 1.94 4.17 -16.35
CA LYS A 39 1.58 4.45 -17.76
C LYS A 39 0.38 3.65 -18.26
N ASN A 40 0.07 2.54 -17.59
CA ASN A 40 -0.98 1.60 -17.98
C ASN A 40 -1.80 1.18 -16.75
N PRO A 41 -2.61 2.08 -16.16
CA PRO A 41 -3.31 1.79 -14.92
C PRO A 41 -4.20 0.55 -15.04
N ASP A 42 -4.09 -0.36 -14.08
CA ASP A 42 -4.87 -1.59 -14.06
C ASP A 42 -5.41 -1.88 -12.67
N ARG A 43 -6.71 -2.14 -12.60
CA ARG A 43 -7.41 -2.40 -11.33
C ARG A 43 -6.85 -3.61 -10.58
N LYS A 44 -6.41 -4.67 -11.28
CA LYS A 44 -5.86 -5.88 -10.62
C LYS A 44 -4.52 -5.60 -9.94
N ALA A 45 -3.74 -4.64 -10.46
CA ALA A 45 -2.45 -4.29 -9.88
C ALA A 45 -2.60 -3.55 -8.55
N ILE A 46 -3.76 -2.91 -8.26
CA ILE A 46 -3.98 -2.16 -7.02
C ILE A 46 -3.77 -3.05 -5.79
N GLU A 47 -4.53 -4.14 -5.66
CA GLU A 47 -4.38 -5.05 -4.52
C GLU A 47 -2.98 -5.67 -4.46
N LEU A 48 -2.42 -6.03 -5.62
CA LEU A 48 -1.10 -6.66 -5.68
C LEU A 48 0.02 -5.73 -5.18
N PHE A 49 -0.04 -4.42 -5.48
CA PHE A 49 0.88 -3.45 -4.91
C PHE A 49 0.63 -3.21 -3.42
N LEU A 50 -0.63 -3.13 -2.99
CA LEU A 50 -0.95 -2.96 -1.58
C LEU A 50 -0.43 -4.13 -0.72
N ARG A 51 -0.32 -5.33 -1.29
CA ARG A 51 0.14 -6.55 -0.61
C ARG A 51 1.60 -6.91 -0.89
N SER A 52 2.33 -6.13 -1.69
CA SER A 52 3.73 -6.43 -2.01
C SER A 52 4.76 -5.88 -1.03
N PHE A 53 4.35 -5.08 -0.04
CA PHE A 53 5.30 -4.43 0.87
C PHE A 53 6.00 -5.40 1.84
N GLY A 54 7.28 -5.66 1.58
CA GLY A 54 8.18 -6.39 2.49
C GLY A 54 8.62 -5.54 3.69
N GLU A 55 9.34 -6.16 4.63
CA GLU A 55 9.91 -5.42 5.77
C GLU A 55 10.97 -4.42 5.32
N GLY A 56 10.87 -3.19 5.82
CA GLY A 56 11.72 -2.07 5.41
C GLY A 56 11.01 -1.13 4.43
N ASP A 57 11.78 -0.41 3.63
CA ASP A 57 11.27 0.59 2.69
C ASP A 57 11.50 0.26 1.21
N GLY A 58 12.03 -0.93 0.91
CA GLY A 58 12.36 -1.32 -0.45
C GLY A 58 13.40 -0.40 -1.07
N TRP A 59 14.35 0.07 -0.26
CA TRP A 59 15.36 1.06 -0.61
C TRP A 59 14.75 2.35 -1.18
N GLY A 60 13.64 2.79 -0.58
CA GLY A 60 12.90 4.00 -0.94
C GLY A 60 11.86 3.83 -2.07
N VAL A 61 11.73 2.65 -2.68
CA VAL A 61 10.81 2.45 -3.81
C VAL A 61 9.35 2.31 -3.34
N TYR A 62 9.11 1.85 -2.12
CA TYR A 62 7.74 1.67 -1.60
C TYR A 62 6.98 2.99 -1.51
N GLN A 63 7.65 4.07 -1.11
CA GLN A 63 7.12 5.44 -1.07
C GLN A 63 6.61 5.89 -2.44
N LEU A 64 7.24 5.43 -3.52
CA LEU A 64 6.90 5.83 -4.89
C LEU A 64 5.70 5.06 -5.47
N VAL A 65 5.21 4.02 -4.78
CA VAL A 65 4.07 3.21 -5.25
C VAL A 65 2.79 4.05 -5.28
N GLU A 66 2.67 5.06 -4.43
CA GLU A 66 1.54 6.00 -4.43
C GLU A 66 1.31 6.66 -5.81
N ASP A 67 2.38 6.93 -6.56
CA ASP A 67 2.31 7.50 -7.92
C ASP A 67 1.39 6.69 -8.84
N PHE A 68 1.40 5.35 -8.70
CA PHE A 68 0.54 4.45 -9.45
C PHE A 68 -0.92 4.55 -9.01
N PHE A 69 -1.17 4.60 -7.69
CA PHE A 69 -2.53 4.70 -7.17
C PHE A 69 -3.22 6.01 -7.61
N TYR A 70 -2.48 7.11 -7.74
CA TYR A 70 -3.01 8.36 -8.29
C TYR A 70 -3.44 8.28 -9.75
N GLN A 71 -2.95 7.30 -10.53
CA GLN A 71 -3.39 7.07 -11.90
C GLN A 71 -4.62 6.16 -12.00
N CYS A 72 -5.02 5.54 -10.89
CA CYS A 72 -6.16 4.62 -10.85
C CYS A 72 -7.47 5.34 -10.49
N CYS A 73 -8.60 4.65 -10.69
CA CYS A 73 -9.89 5.11 -10.20
C CYS A 73 -9.84 5.25 -8.67
N ASN A 74 -10.08 6.47 -8.16
CA ASN A 74 -9.97 6.78 -6.73
C ASN A 74 -10.85 5.88 -5.84
N ILE A 75 -12.07 5.56 -6.30
CA ILE A 75 -13.00 4.69 -5.56
C ILE A 75 -12.47 3.25 -5.49
N ASP A 76 -11.89 2.74 -6.58
CA ASP A 76 -11.33 1.39 -6.60
C ASP A 76 -10.12 1.28 -5.67
N VAL A 77 -9.23 2.28 -5.68
CA VAL A 77 -8.08 2.34 -4.76
C VAL A 77 -8.54 2.30 -3.30
N LYS A 78 -9.47 3.18 -2.92
CA LYS A 78 -9.98 3.23 -1.53
C LYS A 78 -10.63 1.92 -1.09
N LYS A 79 -11.38 1.25 -1.98
CA LYS A 79 -11.98 -0.06 -1.69
C LYS A 79 -10.93 -1.15 -1.47
N GLU A 80 -9.87 -1.18 -2.28
CA GLU A 80 -8.80 -2.16 -2.07
C GLU A 80 -7.96 -1.84 -0.82
N ILE A 81 -7.71 -0.56 -0.50
CA ILE A 81 -7.08 -0.16 0.77
C ILE A 81 -7.93 -0.64 1.95
N GLN A 82 -9.26 -0.39 1.91
CA GLN A 82 -10.19 -0.86 2.95
C GLN A 82 -10.06 -2.37 3.14
N LYS A 83 -10.17 -3.12 2.05
CA LYS A 83 -10.09 -4.59 2.05
C LYS A 83 -8.79 -5.08 2.69
N VAL A 84 -7.65 -4.46 2.38
CA VAL A 84 -6.35 -4.88 2.92
C VAL A 84 -6.20 -4.47 4.39
N LEU A 85 -6.64 -3.28 4.81
CA LEU A 85 -6.54 -2.86 6.21
C LEU A 85 -7.40 -3.71 7.16
N GLU A 86 -8.58 -4.11 6.71
CA GLU A 86 -9.51 -4.95 7.47
C GLU A 86 -9.09 -6.43 7.54
N ASP A 87 -8.17 -6.86 6.68
CA ASP A 87 -7.55 -8.19 6.75
C ASP A 87 -6.61 -8.28 7.96
N ILE A 88 -7.04 -8.93 9.04
CA ILE A 88 -6.25 -9.06 10.28
C ILE A 88 -5.04 -9.99 10.16
N THR A 89 -4.89 -10.69 9.03
CA THR A 89 -3.85 -11.72 8.84
C THR A 89 -2.60 -11.21 8.13
N ILE A 90 -2.63 -9.98 7.59
CA ILE A 90 -1.48 -9.40 6.90
C ILE A 90 -0.29 -9.18 7.85
N PRO A 91 0.96 -9.36 7.36
CA PRO A 91 2.16 -8.98 8.09
C PRO A 91 2.19 -7.50 8.48
N ASP A 92 2.96 -7.18 9.51
CA ASP A 92 3.17 -5.81 9.99
C ASP A 92 3.76 -4.89 8.90
N SER A 93 4.62 -5.41 8.02
CA SER A 93 5.18 -4.62 6.92
C SER A 93 4.11 -4.09 5.98
N ILE A 94 3.20 -4.96 5.53
CA ILE A 94 2.05 -4.59 4.70
C ILE A 94 1.15 -3.63 5.48
N ARG A 95 0.83 -3.96 6.72
CA ARG A 95 -0.07 -3.14 7.54
C ARG A 95 0.47 -1.72 7.73
N TYR A 96 1.77 -1.57 7.98
CA TYR A 96 2.41 -0.27 8.11
C TYR A 96 2.25 0.57 6.84
N TRP A 97 2.66 0.04 5.69
CA TRP A 97 2.63 0.77 4.42
C TRP A 97 1.21 1.10 3.98
N VAL A 98 0.27 0.16 4.09
CA VAL A 98 -1.13 0.42 3.72
C VAL A 98 -1.78 1.42 4.67
N THR A 99 -1.39 1.46 5.95
CA THR A 99 -1.86 2.49 6.90
C THR A 99 -1.35 3.89 6.50
N GLN A 100 -0.11 3.99 6.02
CA GLN A 100 0.45 5.25 5.51
C GLN A 100 -0.30 5.71 4.24
N ILE A 101 -0.53 4.80 3.30
CA ILE A 101 -1.27 5.10 2.06
C ILE A 101 -2.71 5.54 2.36
N ALA A 102 -3.35 4.96 3.38
CA ALA A 102 -4.70 5.36 3.79
C ALA A 102 -4.79 6.81 4.26
N ALA A 103 -3.70 7.40 4.78
CA ALA A 103 -3.63 8.83 5.08
C ALA A 103 -3.71 9.68 3.80
N ALA A 104 -2.97 9.29 2.76
CA ALA A 104 -2.99 9.98 1.46
C ALA A 104 -4.35 9.85 0.73
N PHE A 105 -5.02 8.71 0.86
CA PHE A 105 -6.33 8.43 0.25
C PHE A 105 -7.50 8.56 1.24
N SER A 106 -7.36 9.45 2.23
CA SER A 106 -8.28 9.65 3.35
C SER A 106 -9.76 9.58 2.93
N ASP A 107 -10.47 8.60 3.47
CA ASP A 107 -11.90 8.38 3.27
C ASP A 107 -12.50 7.64 4.47
N GLU A 108 -13.75 7.97 4.82
CA GLU A 108 -14.41 7.39 5.98
C GLU A 108 -14.55 5.87 5.88
N ILE A 109 -14.62 5.31 4.67
CA ILE A 109 -14.67 3.85 4.48
C ILE A 109 -13.44 3.14 5.04
N LEU A 110 -12.32 3.85 5.24
CA LEU A 110 -11.07 3.30 5.76
C LEU A 110 -11.04 3.23 7.29
N ARG A 111 -11.99 3.86 8.00
CA ARG A 111 -11.93 4.01 9.46
C ARG A 111 -11.84 2.68 10.20
N ASN A 112 -12.61 1.68 9.80
CA ASN A 112 -12.60 0.37 10.47
C ASN A 112 -11.23 -0.30 10.35
N GLY A 113 -10.67 -0.33 9.14
CA GLY A 113 -9.32 -0.85 8.91
C GLY A 113 -8.24 -0.09 9.69
N LEU A 114 -8.34 1.24 9.77
CA LEU A 114 -7.43 2.06 10.58
C LEU A 114 -7.55 1.77 12.08
N GLN A 115 -8.75 1.48 12.59
CA GLN A 115 -8.93 1.05 13.98
C GLN A 115 -8.24 -0.28 14.26
N VAL A 116 -8.21 -1.21 13.30
CA VAL A 116 -7.42 -2.44 13.42
C VAL A 116 -5.93 -2.11 13.56
N SER A 117 -5.39 -1.25 12.69
CA SER A 117 -3.99 -0.80 12.78
C SER A 117 -3.67 -0.09 14.10
N LEU A 118 -4.61 0.67 14.66
CA LEU A 118 -4.46 1.35 15.95
C LEU A 118 -4.27 0.38 17.13
N GLN A 119 -4.72 -0.86 17.01
CA GLN A 119 -4.54 -1.91 18.03
C GLN A 119 -3.27 -2.75 17.81
N SER A 120 -2.45 -2.45 16.79
CA SER A 120 -1.22 -3.20 16.52
C SER A 120 -0.26 -3.17 17.72
N LYS A 121 0.52 -4.24 17.90
CA LYS A 121 1.62 -4.25 18.88
C LYS A 121 2.80 -3.39 18.43
N ASN A 122 2.95 -3.19 17.12
CA ASN A 122 3.96 -2.32 16.53
C ASN A 122 3.60 -0.84 16.75
N ILE A 123 4.49 -0.08 17.39
CA ILE A 123 4.25 1.33 17.72
C ILE A 123 4.14 2.21 16.48
N ASP A 124 4.92 1.94 15.44
CA ASP A 124 4.95 2.74 14.22
C ASP A 124 3.63 2.62 13.46
N ILE A 125 3.05 1.40 13.43
CA ILE A 125 1.73 1.16 12.86
C ILE A 125 0.65 1.91 13.65
N ARG A 126 0.70 1.87 14.99
CA ARG A 126 -0.27 2.60 15.82
C ARG A 126 -0.19 4.09 15.59
N ASP A 127 1.01 4.65 15.50
CA ASP A 127 1.21 6.09 15.35
C ASP A 127 0.81 6.56 13.95
N ALA A 128 1.12 5.78 12.90
CA ALA A 128 0.59 6.03 11.56
C ALA A 128 -0.95 6.00 11.53
N ALA A 129 -1.57 5.03 12.21
CA ALA A 129 -3.03 4.92 12.28
C ALA A 129 -3.67 6.13 12.99
N LYS A 130 -3.06 6.64 14.07
CA LYS A 130 -3.52 7.86 14.74
C LYS A 130 -3.50 9.06 13.81
N VAL A 131 -2.42 9.24 13.04
CA VAL A 131 -2.30 10.33 12.07
C VAL A 131 -3.41 10.25 11.01
N ALA A 132 -3.61 9.07 10.42
CA ALA A 132 -4.64 8.85 9.40
C ALA A 132 -6.07 9.09 9.95
N ILE A 133 -6.37 8.62 11.18
CA ILE A 133 -7.67 8.84 11.82
C ILE A 133 -7.89 10.33 12.13
N ASN A 134 -6.87 11.02 12.63
CA ASN A 134 -6.97 12.46 12.90
C ASN A 134 -7.27 13.25 11.61
N GLN A 135 -6.65 12.88 10.49
CA GLN A 135 -6.95 13.49 9.19
C GLN A 135 -8.41 13.29 8.79
N LEU A 136 -8.97 12.07 8.94
CA LEU A 136 -10.39 11.81 8.68
C LEU A 136 -11.30 12.72 9.51
N ASP A 137 -10.97 12.90 10.79
CA ASP A 137 -11.76 13.71 11.71
C ASP A 137 -11.65 15.21 11.40
N GLU A 138 -10.50 15.69 10.92
CA GLU A 138 -10.33 17.07 10.45
C GLU A 138 -11.09 17.35 9.16
N TYR A 139 -11.11 16.42 8.21
CA TYR A 139 -11.89 16.56 6.97
C TYR A 139 -13.40 16.64 7.23
N LYS A 140 -13.91 15.91 8.22
CA LYS A 140 -15.32 15.99 8.64
C LYS A 140 -15.69 17.32 9.30
N LYS A 141 -14.76 18.01 9.96
CA LYS A 141 -15.04 19.30 10.61
C LYS A 141 -15.12 20.46 9.61
N LYS A 142 -14.62 20.28 8.39
CA LYS A 142 -14.55 21.32 7.35
C LYS A 142 -15.68 21.25 6.31
N ASN A 143 -16.47 20.17 6.31
CA ASN A 143 -17.60 19.94 5.41
C ASN A 143 -18.90 19.78 6.21
#